data_AF-A0A6L4YY10-F1
#
_entry.id   AF-A0A6L4YY10-F1
#
_cell.length_a   1.000
_cell.length_b   1.000
_cell.length_c   1.000
_cell.angle_alpha   90.00
_cell.angle_beta   90.00
_cell.angle_gamma   90.00
#
_symmetry.space_group_name_H-M   'P 1'
#
loop_
_entity.id
_entity.type
_entity.pdbx_description
1 polymer ?
#
loop_
_entity_poly.entity_id
_entity_poly.type
_entity_poly.pdbx_seq_one_letter_code
_entity_poly.pdbx_strand_id
1 'polypeptide(L)' 'MKVKVSTGRLIWINSKTGKEHFILSGPFALLNSRKNLLKQDPLYSGGKFKITY' A
#
# COMPACT_ATOMS: atom_id res chain seq x y z
N MET A 1 -18.51 -21.53 -3.29
CA MET A 1 -18.34 -20.52 -2.21
C MET A 1 -17.88 -19.21 -2.84
N LYS A 2 -18.62 -18.09 -2.68
CA LYS A 2 -18.10 -16.76 -3.04
C LYS A 2 -17.10 -16.34 -1.95
N VAL A 3 -15.81 -16.37 -2.27
CA VAL A 3 -14.77 -15.88 -1.36
C VAL A 3 -15.02 -14.39 -1.15
N LYS A 4 -15.39 -13.97 0.07
CA LYS A 4 -15.46 -12.55 0.42
C LYS A 4 -14.03 -12.03 0.38
N VAL A 5 -13.72 -11.27 -0.67
CA VAL A 5 -12.41 -10.68 -0.84
C VAL A 5 -12.28 -9.51 0.15
N SER A 6 -11.39 -9.66 1.14
CA SER A 6 -11.11 -8.58 2.08
C SER A 6 -10.44 -7.42 1.34
N THR A 7 -11.08 -6.25 1.42
CA THR A 7 -10.60 -5.00 0.82
C THR A 7 -9.97 -4.10 1.85
N GLY A 8 -9.09 -3.22 1.40
CA GLY A 8 -8.46 -2.22 2.25
C GLY A 8 -7.93 -1.02 1.47
N ARG A 9 -7.04 -0.27 2.11
CA ARG A 9 -6.32 0.86 1.50
C ARG A 9 -4.83 0.68 1.63
N LEU A 10 -4.08 0.98 0.57
CA LEU A 10 -2.63 1.07 0.60
C LEU A 10 -2.23 2.54 0.78
N ILE A 11 -1.47 2.79 1.85
CA ILE A 11 -0.98 4.10 2.24
C ILE A 11 0.56 4.03 2.26
N TRP A 12 1.20 5.04 1.71
CA TRP A 12 2.65 5.24 1.84
C TRP A 12 2.92 6.37 2.81
N ILE A 13 3.83 6.14 3.75
CA ILE A 13 4.24 7.10 4.75
C ILE A 13 5.65 7.54 4.38
N ASN A 14 5.78 8.79 3.97
CA ASN A 14 7.07 9.37 3.64
C ASN A 14 7.93 9.45 4.91
N SER A 15 9.11 8.83 4.91
CA SER A 15 9.96 8.81 6.11
C SER A 15 10.62 10.14 6.44
N LYS A 16 10.78 11.03 5.46
CA LYS A 16 11.39 12.35 5.66
C LYS A 16 10.40 13.34 6.25
N THR A 17 9.15 13.30 5.80
CA THR A 17 8.11 14.27 6.21
C THR A 17 7.09 13.70 7.19
N GLY A 18 7.07 12.37 7.38
CA GLY A 18 6.05 11.67 8.16
C GLY A 18 4.65 11.70 7.55
N LYS A 19 4.48 12.31 6.36
CA LYS A 19 3.16 12.48 5.74
C LYS A 19 2.67 11.17 5.14
N GLU A 20 1.40 10.87 5.40
CA GLU A 20 0.68 9.76 4.79
C GLU A 20 0.15 10.18 3.41
N HIS A 21 0.38 9.34 2.42
CA HIS A 21 -0.11 9.47 1.06
C HIS A 21 -0.94 8.24 0.72
N PHE A 22 -2.21 8.47 0.39
CA PHE A 22 -3.05 7.42 -0.17
C PHE A 22 -2.56 7.04 -1.57
N ILE A 23 -2.44 5.74 -1.83
CA ILE A 23 -2.06 5.23 -3.15
C ILE A 23 -3.29 4.69 -3.87
N LEU A 24 -3.90 3.64 -3.32
CA LEU A 24 -5.08 3.01 -3.91
C LEU A 24 -5.84 2.15 -2.89
N SER A 25 -7.09 1.82 -3.18
CA SER A 25 -7.92 0.89 -2.42
C SER A 25 -8.26 -0.35 -3.25
N GLY A 26 -8.50 -1.48 -2.59
CA GLY A 26 -8.84 -2.71 -3.28
C GLY A 26 -8.58 -3.98 -2.46
N PRO A 27 -8.67 -5.16 -3.10
CA PRO A 27 -8.36 -6.45 -2.49
C PRO A 27 -6.97 -6.49 -1.84
N PHE A 28 -6.83 -7.08 -0.65
CA PHE A 28 -5.51 -7.18 -0.01
C PHE A 28 -4.45 -7.87 -0.87
N ALA A 29 -4.83 -8.85 -1.69
CA ALA A 29 -3.93 -9.48 -2.65
C ALA A 29 -3.35 -8.48 -3.66
N LEU A 30 -4.20 -7.60 -4.20
CA LEU A 30 -3.79 -6.52 -5.10
C LEU A 30 -2.91 -5.50 -4.37
N LEU A 31 -3.27 -5.11 -3.15
CA LEU A 31 -2.51 -4.14 -2.35
C LEU A 31 -1.10 -4.68 -2.01
N ASN A 32 -0.98 -5.97 -1.68
CA ASN A 32 0.31 -6.60 -1.42
C ASN A 32 1.19 -6.69 -2.68
N SER A 33 0.60 -7.04 -3.82
CA SER A 33 1.30 -7.01 -5.10
C SER A 33 1.83 -5.61 -5.42
N ARG A 34 0.97 -4.59 -5.30
CA ARG A 34 1.37 -3.20 -5.56
C ARG A 34 2.43 -2.70 -4.57
N LYS A 35 2.31 -3.06 -3.28
CA LYS A 35 3.30 -2.74 -2.25
C LYS A 35 4.69 -3.26 -2.62
N ASN A 36 4.81 -4.49 -3.15
CA ASN A 36 6.10 -5.04 -3.55
C ASN A 36 6.70 -4.32 -4.76
N LEU A 37 5.87 -3.97 -5.76
CA LEU A 37 6.31 -3.17 -6.90
C LEU A 37 6.79 -1.78 -6.46
N LEU A 38 5.99 -1.07 -5.65
CA LEU A 38 6.32 0.28 -5.20
C LEU A 38 7.53 0.33 -4.27
N LYS A 39 7.84 -0.74 -3.54
CA LYS A 39 9.08 -0.83 -2.74
C LYS A 39 10.35 -0.78 -3.59
N GLN A 40 10.28 -1.21 -4.85
CA GLN A 40 11.42 -1.20 -5.77
C GLN A 40 11.58 0.15 -6.48
N ASP A 41 10.57 1.00 -6.42
CA ASP A 41 10.56 2.31 -7.07
C ASP A 41 11.37 3.34 -6.22
N PRO A 42 12.37 4.01 -6.81
CA PRO A 42 13.16 5.03 -6.13
C PRO A 42 12.33 6.16 -5.49
N LEU A 43 11.17 6.51 -6.05
CA LEU A 43 10.32 7.58 -5.55
C LEU A 43 9.70 7.26 -4.19
N TYR A 44 9.43 5.98 -3.94
CA TYR A 44 8.89 5.49 -2.67
C TYR A 44 9.97 4.90 -1.77
N SER A 45 11.21 4.80 -2.27
CA SER A 45 12.38 4.33 -1.55
C SER A 45 12.64 5.21 -0.33
N GLY A 46 12.62 4.57 0.84
CA GLY A 46 12.79 5.22 2.14
C GLY A 46 11.50 5.35 2.95
N GLY A 47 10.31 5.31 2.35
CA GLY A 47 9.06 5.37 3.11
C GLY A 47 8.54 4.01 3.58
N LYS A 48 7.46 4.01 4.38
CA LYS A 48 6.81 2.79 4.90
C LYS A 48 5.45 2.59 4.23
N PHE A 49 5.13 1.36 3.88
CA PHE A 49 3.81 1.02 3.33
C PHE A 49 2.91 0.38 4.39
N LYS A 50 1.74 0.98 4.61
CA LYS A 50 0.70 0.52 5.52
C LYS A 50 -0.53 0.08 4.71
N ILE A 51 -1.08 -1.07 5.05
CA ILE A 51 -2.35 -1.54 4.51
C ILE A 51 -3.38 -1.45 5.64
N THR A 52 -4.51 -0.78 5.41
CA THR A 52 -5.60 -0.62 6.39
C THR A 52 -6.85 -1.39 5.94
N TYR A 53 -7.70 -1.78 6.89
CA TYR A 53 -9.00 -2.42 6.68
C TYR A 53 -10.15 -1.43 6.83
#